data_AF-X1KHM1-F1
#
_entry.id   AF-X1KHM1-F1
#
_cell.length_a   1.000
_cell.length_b   1.000
_cell.length_c   1.000
_cell.angle_alpha   90.00
_cell.angle_beta   90.00
_cell.angle_gamma   90.00
#
_symmetry.space_group_name_H-M   'P 1'
#
loop_
_entity.id
_entity.type
_entity.pdbx_description
1 polymer ?
#
loop_
_entity_poly.entity_id
_entity_poly.type
_entity_poly.pdbx_seq_one_letter_code
_entity_poly.pdbx_strand_id
1 'polypeptide(L)' 'MKLAFFKLSKWIAAFAVLVTVIFLLGGCVPANHPPRIISLKAKQVVISSLDSCLIECVASDEDDDELSYEWSAA' A
#
# COMPACT_ATOMS: atom_id res chain seq x y z
N MET A 1 -48.94 14.30 15.74
CA MET A 1 -47.65 13.91 16.36
C MET A 1 -47.18 12.50 15.97
N LYS A 2 -47.96 11.43 16.19
CA LYS A 2 -47.52 10.02 15.96
C LYS A 2 -47.05 9.68 14.53
N LEU A 3 -47.65 10.29 13.51
CA LEU A 3 -47.33 10.02 12.09
C LEU A 3 -45.92 10.51 11.68
N ALA A 4 -45.46 11.63 12.26
CA ALA A 4 -44.13 12.18 12.01
C ALA A 4 -43.05 11.34 12.71
N PHE A 5 -43.32 10.88 13.93
CA PHE A 5 -42.45 9.96 14.66
C PHE A 5 -42.30 8.61 13.94
N PHE A 6 -43.39 8.06 13.38
CA PHE A 6 -43.35 6.82 12.60
C PHE A 6 -42.62 6.98 11.26
N LYS A 7 -42.76 8.13 10.59
CA LYS A 7 -41.96 8.43 9.40
C LYS A 7 -40.48 8.54 9.78
N LEU A 8 -40.14 9.29 10.83
CA LEU A 8 -38.77 9.50 11.30
C LEU A 8 -38.08 8.19 11.69
N SER A 9 -38.76 7.30 12.42
CA SER A 9 -38.20 5.98 12.78
C SER A 9 -37.97 5.07 11.57
N LYS A 10 -38.83 5.16 10.56
CA LYS A 10 -38.68 4.40 9.31
C LYS A 10 -37.50 4.89 8.46
N TRP A 11 -37.26 6.21 8.43
CA TRP A 11 -36.07 6.78 7.81
C TRP A 11 -34.78 6.41 8.56
N ILE A 12 -34.81 6.43 9.90
CA ILE A 12 -33.67 6.00 10.73
C ILE A 12 -33.33 4.53 10.48
N ALA A 13 -34.33 3.64 10.47
CA ALA A 13 -34.11 2.22 10.20
C ALA A 13 -33.56 1.98 8.78
N ALA A 14 -34.07 2.69 7.77
CA ALA A 14 -33.56 2.60 6.41
C ALA A 14 -32.10 3.08 6.30
N PHE A 15 -31.76 4.18 6.98
CA PHE A 15 -30.39 4.70 7.00
C PHE A 15 -29.44 3.75 7.73
N ALA A 16 -29.86 3.16 8.85
CA ALA A 16 -29.08 2.17 9.58
C ALA A 16 -28.77 0.94 8.70
N VAL A 17 -29.78 0.40 8.01
CA VAL A 17 -29.59 -0.72 7.06
C VAL A 17 -28.62 -0.33 5.94
N LEU A 18 -28.75 0.88 5.38
CA LEU A 18 -27.86 1.35 4.33
C LEU A 18 -26.40 1.46 4.81
N VAL A 19 -26.17 2.00 6.01
CA VAL A 19 -24.84 2.09 6.62
C VAL A 19 -24.27 0.72 6.92
N THR A 20 -25.06 -0.22 7.43
CA THR A 20 -24.62 -1.60 7.67
C THR A 20 -24.23 -2.30 6.37
N VAL A 21 -25.00 -2.12 5.30
CA VAL A 21 -24.67 -2.66 3.97
C VAL A 21 -23.38 -2.04 3.44
N ILE A 22 -23.19 -0.71 3.58
CA ILE A 22 -21.93 -0.05 3.19
C ILE A 22 -20.74 -0.60 4.00
N PHE A 23 -20.90 -0.85 5.29
CA PHE A 23 -19.86 -1.46 6.13
C PHE A 23 -19.53 -2.91 5.72
N LEU A 24 -20.54 -3.69 5.33
CA LEU A 24 -20.35 -5.07 4.85
C LEU A 24 -19.74 -5.13 3.43
N LEU A 25 -19.99 -4.10 2.62
CA LEU A 25 -19.40 -3.91 1.29
C LEU A 25 -18.05 -3.19 1.32
N GLY A 26 -17.67 -2.66 2.49
CA GLY A 26 -16.44 -1.92 2.76
C GLY A 26 -15.20 -2.81 2.82
N GLY A 27 -14.97 -3.57 1.74
CA GLY A 27 -13.65 -3.90 1.21
C GLY A 27 -12.71 -4.76 2.04
N CYS A 28 -12.42 -5.96 1.55
CA CYS A 28 -11.14 -6.62 1.81
C CYS A 28 -10.05 -5.79 1.09
N VAL A 29 -9.14 -5.15 1.82
CA VAL A 29 -7.94 -4.56 1.22
C VAL A 29 -6.98 -5.73 0.92
N PRO A 30 -6.46 -5.84 -0.32
CA PRO A 30 -5.44 -6.83 -0.64
C PRO A 30 -4.25 -6.71 0.33
N ALA A 31 -3.61 -7.83 0.66
CA ALA A 31 -2.37 -7.78 1.42
C ALA A 31 -1.28 -7.12 0.56
N ASN A 32 -0.45 -6.28 1.19
CA ASN A 32 0.71 -5.70 0.52
C ASN A 32 1.72 -6.78 0.15
N HIS A 33 2.36 -6.60 -0.97
CA HIS A 33 3.45 -7.42 -1.46
C HIS A 33 4.78 -6.74 -1.13
N PRO A 34 5.85 -7.52 -0.90
CA PRO A 34 7.18 -6.96 -0.73
C PRO A 34 7.78 -6.56 -2.08
N PRO A 35 8.65 -5.55 -2.12
CA PRO A 35 9.34 -5.18 -3.35
C PRO A 35 10.32 -6.27 -3.77
N ARG A 36 10.51 -6.40 -5.09
CA ARG A 36 11.39 -7.41 -5.68
C ARG A 36 12.64 -6.76 -6.28
N ILE A 37 13.81 -7.28 -5.92
CA ILE A 37 15.08 -6.92 -6.57
C ILE A 37 15.16 -7.66 -7.91
N ILE A 38 15.22 -6.89 -9.00
CA ILE A 38 15.38 -7.39 -10.37
C ILE A 38 16.86 -7.59 -10.69
N SER A 39 17.71 -6.64 -10.30
CA SER A 39 19.16 -6.78 -10.43
C SER A 39 19.92 -5.94 -9.42
N LEU A 40 21.05 -6.47 -8.95
CA LEU A 40 22.02 -5.75 -8.14
C LEU A 40 23.41 -5.95 -8.76
N LYS A 41 23.99 -4.87 -9.32
CA LYS A 41 25.24 -4.96 -10.09
C LYS A 41 26.15 -3.79 -9.76
N ALA A 42 27.45 -4.09 -9.62
CA ALA A 42 28.49 -3.08 -9.62
C ALA A 42 28.97 -2.85 -11.06
N LYS A 43 29.25 -1.59 -11.41
CA LYS A 43 29.81 -1.22 -12.72
C LYS A 43 31.18 -1.89 -12.96
N GLN A 44 31.94 -2.09 -11.88
CA GLN A 44 33.25 -2.72 -11.89
C GLN A 44 33.43 -3.57 -10.63
N VAL A 45 34.01 -4.76 -10.79
CA VAL A 45 34.22 -5.74 -9.71
C VAL A 45 35.57 -5.53 -9.00
N VAL A 46 36.51 -4.87 -9.68
CA VAL A 46 37.81 -4.49 -9.14
C VAL A 46 37.92 -2.98 -9.19
N ILE A 47 38.34 -2.37 -8.08
CA ILE A 47 38.54 -0.93 -7.94
C ILE A 47 39.92 -0.67 -7.37
N SER A 48 40.54 0.45 -7.76
CA SER A 48 41.80 0.88 -7.15
C SER A 48 41.55 1.48 -5.77
N SER A 49 42.59 1.56 -4.95
CA SER A 49 42.50 2.30 -3.69
C SER A 49 42.09 3.75 -3.96
N LEU A 50 41.16 4.26 -3.15
CA LEU A 50 40.60 5.62 -3.24
C LEU A 50 39.72 5.90 -4.48
N ASP A 51 39.43 4.90 -5.31
CA ASP A 51 38.44 5.03 -6.37
C ASP A 51 37.01 4.85 -5.85
N SER A 52 36.04 5.25 -6.69
CA SER A 52 34.61 4.99 -6.48
C SER A 52 34.05 4.05 -7.54
N CYS A 53 32.97 3.34 -7.20
CA CYS A 53 32.25 2.47 -8.12
C CYS A 53 30.75 2.70 -7.98
N LEU A 54 30.07 2.78 -9.12
CA LEU A 54 28.61 2.81 -9.15
C LEU A 54 28.07 1.39 -8.89
N ILE A 55 27.18 1.30 -7.90
CA ILE A 55 26.34 0.12 -7.67
C ILE A 55 24.91 0.49 -8.04
N GLU A 56 24.30 -0.30 -8.91
CA GLU A 56 22.92 -0.13 -9.35
C GLU A 56 22.05 -1.25 -8.76
N CYS A 57 20.99 -0.87 -8.06
CA CYS A 57 19.89 -1.75 -7.69
C CYS A 57 18.67 -1.36 -8.52
N VAL A 58 18.15 -2.32 -9.30
CA VAL A 58 16.87 -2.19 -9.98
C VAL A 58 15.88 -3.02 -9.20
N ALA A 59 14.86 -2.37 -8.64
CA ALA A 59 13.77 -3.01 -7.91
C ALA A 59 12.42 -2.57 -8.49
N SER A 60 11.40 -3.39 -8.27
CA SER A 60 10.01 -3.09 -8.61
C SER A 60 9.10 -3.47 -7.46
N ASP A 61 8.07 -2.66 -7.24
CA ASP A 61 6.95 -2.98 -6.38
C ASP A 61 5.72 -3.29 -7.26
N GLU A 62 4.96 -4.34 -6.93
CA GLU A 62 3.78 -4.73 -7.72
C GLU A 62 2.50 -4.01 -7.30
N ASP A 63 2.50 -3.41 -6.10
CA ASP A 63 1.42 -2.57 -5.60
C ASP A 63 1.62 -1.08 -5.96
N ASP A 64 2.73 -0.75 -6.64
CA ASP A 64 3.15 0.61 -7.01
C ASP A 64 3.47 1.49 -5.79
N ASP A 65 3.92 0.87 -4.69
CA ASP A 65 4.38 1.55 -3.49
C ASP A 65 5.76 2.23 -3.69
N GLU A 66 6.04 3.27 -2.89
CA GLU A 66 7.33 3.96 -2.92
C GLU A 66 8.47 3.07 -2.41
N LEU A 67 9.55 2.98 -3.19
CA LEU A 67 10.72 2.19 -2.86
C LEU A 67 11.75 2.98 -2.04
N SER A 68 12.15 2.43 -0.90
CA SER A 68 13.28 2.92 -0.10
C SER A 68 14.51 2.02 -0.26
N TYR A 69 15.70 2.62 -0.29
CA TYR A 69 16.97 1.90 -0.47
C TYR A 69 17.92 2.18 0.69
N GLU A 70 18.52 1.12 1.25
CA GLU A 70 19.52 1.20 2.31
C GLU A 70 20.77 0.42 1.89
N TRP A 71 21.94 0.98 2.18
CA TRP A 71 23.24 0.42 1.79
C TRP A 71 24.16 0.32 3.00
N SER A 72 24.86 -0.80 3.13
CA SER A 72 25.87 -1.02 4.17
C SER A 72 27.13 -1.65 3.58
N ALA A 73 28.26 -1.43 4.25
CA ALA A 73 29.55 -2.05 3.93
C ALA A 73 30.03 -2.83 5.17
N ALA A 74 30.63 -4.00 4.94
CA ALA A 74 31.14 -4.89 5.98
C ALA A 74 32.67 -4.80 6.10
#